data_AF-A0A2T0VU42-F1
#
_entry.id   AF-A0A2T0VU42-F1
#
_cell.length_a   1.000
_cell.length_b   1.000
_cell.length_c   1.000
_cell.angle_alpha   90.00
_cell.angle_beta   90.00
_cell.angle_gamma   90.00
#
_symmetry.space_group_name_H-M   'P 1'
#
loop_
_entity.id
_entity.type
_entity.pdbx_description
1 polymer ?
#
loop_
_entity_poly.entity_id
_entity_poly.type
_entity_poly.pdbx_seq_one_letter_code
_entity_poly.pdbx_strand_id
1 'polypeptide(L)'
;MTNNLEKQLNSEEITIEEYLQNKWFTIDEALEYLKNKRKYDISKSTFYRHSKNVNLNKEIGSLGKPSTKKEERNKGAGNVHTLYNGAFVEALIPNEHLYNQNEIKSLKLIEKFDEYDIKDWKKNLKDDLDSLLTPYFNTYERDKPYILSEIIEYVSDSIGNYYYSLKGQNKILIRKNLDLEDQVKHLTGQKYGILDSYQQLDYARAEITDQIKIMEKNIIKEIKENMDGVQ
;
A
#
# COMPACT_ATOMS: atom_id res chain seq x y z
N MET A 1 -14.52 -13.40 32.07
CA MET A 1 -15.05 -13.47 30.69
C MET A 1 -14.17 -12.65 29.75
N THR A 2 -12.88 -12.96 29.67
CA THR A 2 -11.87 -12.13 28.97
C THR A 2 -11.06 -12.91 27.93
N ASN A 3 -11.34 -14.20 27.74
CA ASN A 3 -10.58 -15.07 26.82
C ASN A 3 -11.24 -15.29 25.45
N ASN A 4 -12.37 -14.65 25.17
CA ASN A 4 -13.07 -14.80 23.87
C ASN A 4 -12.82 -13.64 22.90
N LEU A 5 -12.44 -12.45 23.37
CA LEU A 5 -12.11 -11.31 22.50
C LEU A 5 -10.70 -11.44 21.90
N GLU A 6 -9.71 -11.87 22.68
CA GLU A 6 -8.35 -12.14 22.17
C GLU A 6 -8.31 -13.34 21.21
N LYS A 7 -9.18 -14.34 21.42
CA LYS A 7 -9.32 -15.48 20.51
C LYS A 7 -10.03 -15.14 19.19
N GLN A 8 -10.88 -14.11 19.16
CA GLN A 8 -11.51 -13.64 17.92
C GLN A 8 -10.62 -12.66 17.12
N LEU A 9 -9.63 -12.02 17.75
CA LEU A 9 -8.61 -11.24 17.05
C LEU A 9 -7.56 -12.11 16.33
N ASN A 10 -7.38 -13.35 16.76
CA ASN A 10 -6.39 -14.29 16.19
C ASN A 10 -6.97 -15.28 15.16
N SER A 11 -8.26 -15.22 14.83
CA SER A 11 -8.84 -16.06 13.77
C SER A 11 -8.69 -15.37 12.41
N GLU A 12 -7.62 -15.76 11.72
CA GLU A 12 -7.27 -15.46 10.32
C GLU A 12 -6.87 -14.01 10.03
N GLU A 13 -5.77 -13.54 10.64
CA GLU A 13 -4.96 -12.50 9.99
C GLU A 13 -4.34 -13.09 8.72
N ILE A 14 -5.12 -13.11 7.63
CA ILE A 14 -4.57 -13.26 6.28
C ILE A 14 -3.57 -12.11 6.14
N THR A 15 -2.28 -12.44 5.98
CA THR A 15 -1.25 -11.43 5.77
C THR A 15 -1.60 -10.59 4.55
N ILE A 16 -1.17 -9.33 4.51
CA ILE A 16 -1.41 -8.47 3.34
C ILE A 16 -0.88 -9.13 2.05
N GLU A 17 0.23 -9.85 2.16
CA GLU A 17 0.77 -10.70 1.10
C GLU A 17 -0.25 -11.76 0.65
N GLU A 18 -0.80 -12.56 1.57
CA GLU A 18 -1.79 -13.60 1.26
C GLU A 18 -3.12 -13.02 0.73
N TYR A 19 -3.52 -11.85 1.20
CA TYR A 19 -4.73 -11.17 0.71
C TYR A 19 -4.57 -10.75 -0.76
N LEU A 20 -3.44 -10.13 -1.11
CA LEU A 20 -3.18 -9.67 -2.48
C LEU A 20 -2.90 -10.82 -3.45
N GLN A 21 -2.19 -11.86 -3.01
CA GLN A 21 -1.91 -13.03 -3.85
C GLN A 21 -3.20 -13.71 -4.32
N ASN A 22 -4.21 -13.77 -3.45
CA ASN A 22 -5.47 -14.46 -3.72
C ASN A 22 -6.53 -13.56 -4.36
N LYS A 23 -6.28 -12.25 -4.46
CA LYS A 23 -7.27 -11.30 -4.98
C LYS A 23 -7.11 -11.07 -6.47
N TRP A 24 -8.25 -11.13 -7.15
CA TRP A 24 -8.43 -10.80 -8.55
C TRP A 24 -9.28 -9.55 -8.66
N PHE A 25 -8.89 -8.65 -9.55
CA PHE A 25 -9.53 -7.37 -9.75
C PHE A 25 -10.06 -7.27 -11.17
N THR A 26 -11.30 -6.82 -11.31
CA THR A 26 -11.74 -6.16 -12.54
C THR A 26 -10.98 -4.85 -12.72
N ILE A 27 -11.04 -4.23 -13.91
CA ILE A 27 -10.41 -2.92 -14.12
C ILE A 27 -10.94 -1.86 -13.16
N ASP A 28 -12.25 -1.87 -12.89
CA ASP A 28 -12.87 -0.86 -12.01
C ASP A 28 -12.41 -1.03 -10.56
N GLU A 29 -12.38 -2.26 -10.06
CA GLU A 29 -11.86 -2.57 -8.73
C GLU A 29 -10.35 -2.27 -8.62
N ALA A 30 -9.58 -2.52 -9.68
CA ALA A 30 -8.16 -2.20 -9.72
C ALA A 30 -7.94 -0.69 -9.65
N LEU A 31 -8.71 0.11 -10.40
CA LEU A 31 -8.65 1.57 -10.36
C LEU A 31 -9.05 2.12 -9.00
N GLU A 32 -10.12 1.61 -8.40
CA GLU A 32 -10.54 1.98 -7.05
C GLU A 32 -9.47 1.65 -6.02
N TYR A 33 -8.87 0.46 -6.12
CA TYR A 33 -7.76 0.04 -5.27
C TYR A 33 -6.56 0.98 -5.41
N LEU A 34 -6.12 1.27 -6.64
CA LEU A 34 -5.00 2.17 -6.91
C LEU A 34 -5.26 3.57 -6.34
N LYS A 35 -6.46 4.11 -6.55
CA LYS A 35 -6.85 5.42 -6.02
C LYS A 35 -6.88 5.45 -4.50
N ASN A 36 -7.61 4.53 -3.88
CA ASN A 36 -7.94 4.61 -2.46
C ASN A 36 -6.81 4.06 -1.57
N LYS A 37 -6.15 2.98 -1.99
CA LYS A 37 -5.11 2.32 -1.20
C LYS A 37 -3.70 2.74 -1.58
N ARG A 38 -3.50 3.21 -2.82
CA ARG A 38 -2.18 3.62 -3.32
C ARG A 38 -2.07 5.10 -3.64
N LYS A 39 -3.15 5.87 -3.45
CA LYS A 39 -3.23 7.31 -3.80
C LYS A 39 -2.79 7.57 -5.25
N TYR A 40 -2.96 6.56 -6.12
CA TYR A 40 -2.57 6.58 -7.52
C TYR A 40 -3.81 6.58 -8.40
N ASP A 41 -4.29 7.77 -8.74
CA ASP A 41 -5.51 7.96 -9.53
C ASP A 41 -5.16 7.99 -11.03
N ILE A 42 -5.60 6.96 -11.77
CA ILE A 42 -5.36 6.85 -13.20
C ILE A 42 -6.66 6.52 -13.95
N SER A 43 -6.75 6.95 -15.22
CA SER A 43 -7.86 6.59 -16.09
C SER A 43 -7.76 5.13 -16.58
N LYS A 44 -8.89 4.55 -17.02
CA LYS A 44 -8.92 3.25 -17.73
C LYS A 44 -7.95 3.21 -18.92
N SER A 45 -7.88 4.28 -19.69
CA SER A 45 -6.97 4.37 -20.85
C SER A 45 -5.49 4.29 -20.42
N THR A 46 -5.14 4.96 -19.33
CA THR A 46 -3.78 4.92 -18.75
C THR A 46 -3.48 3.54 -18.19
N PHE A 47 -4.43 2.90 -17.52
CA PHE A 47 -4.32 1.52 -17.04
C PHE A 47 -3.97 0.56 -18.18
N TYR A 48 -4.72 0.61 -19.30
CA TYR A 48 -4.44 -0.24 -20.46
C TYR A 48 -3.06 0.03 -21.07
N ARG A 49 -2.64 1.30 -21.13
CA ARG A 49 -1.32 1.67 -21.63
C ARG A 49 -0.22 1.07 -20.75
N HIS A 50 -0.33 1.20 -19.43
CA HIS A 50 0.68 0.68 -18.50
C HIS A 50 0.66 -0.86 -18.44
N SER A 51 -0.52 -1.46 -18.60
CA SER A 51 -0.70 -2.92 -18.64
C SER A 51 0.14 -3.59 -19.73
N LYS A 52 0.38 -2.92 -20.87
CA LYS A 52 1.23 -3.44 -21.95
C LYS A 52 2.70 -3.57 -21.57
N ASN A 53 3.14 -2.84 -20.54
CA ASN A 53 4.52 -2.81 -20.08
C ASN A 53 4.74 -3.71 -18.85
N VAL A 54 3.69 -4.35 -18.33
CA VAL A 54 3.82 -5.26 -17.19
C VAL A 54 4.50 -6.55 -17.64
N ASN A 55 5.62 -6.88 -17.00
CA ASN A 55 6.34 -8.11 -17.27
C ASN A 55 5.70 -9.28 -16.51
N LEU A 56 4.92 -10.10 -17.21
CA LEU A 56 4.22 -11.27 -16.65
C LEU A 56 5.17 -12.41 -16.22
N ASN A 57 6.40 -12.42 -16.73
CA ASN A 57 7.37 -13.48 -16.43
C ASN A 57 8.16 -13.18 -15.16
N LYS A 58 8.11 -11.94 -14.66
CA LYS A 58 8.90 -11.47 -13.51
C LYS A 58 8.07 -11.43 -12.24
N GLU A 59 8.64 -11.97 -11.19
CA GLU A 59 8.02 -12.03 -9.87
C GLU A 59 8.17 -10.69 -9.13
N ILE A 60 7.10 -10.24 -8.47
CA ILE A 60 7.09 -9.00 -7.71
C ILE A 60 7.19 -9.34 -6.22
N GLY A 61 8.42 -9.58 -5.75
CA GLY A 61 8.68 -9.95 -4.36
C GLY A 61 7.74 -11.06 -3.87
N SER A 62 7.19 -10.94 -2.66
CA SER A 62 6.22 -11.90 -2.12
C SER A 62 4.80 -11.73 -2.64
N LEU A 63 4.53 -10.89 -3.64
CA LEU A 63 3.20 -10.82 -4.29
C LEU A 63 3.04 -11.86 -5.39
N GLY A 64 4.13 -12.49 -5.83
CA GLY A 64 4.14 -13.47 -6.90
C GLY A 64 4.19 -12.85 -8.30
N LYS A 65 3.95 -13.69 -9.31
CA LYS A 65 4.00 -13.27 -10.72
C LYS A 65 2.71 -12.55 -11.13
N PRO A 66 2.79 -11.40 -11.82
CA PRO A 66 1.65 -10.77 -12.46
C PRO A 66 0.94 -11.76 -13.38
N SER A 67 -0.38 -11.81 -13.28
CA SER A 67 -1.18 -12.69 -14.11
C SER A 67 -2.55 -12.09 -14.41
N THR A 68 -3.10 -12.52 -15.54
CA THR A 68 -4.45 -12.16 -15.96
C THR A 68 -5.23 -13.43 -16.29
N LYS A 69 -6.53 -13.41 -16.03
CA LYS A 69 -7.44 -14.48 -16.47
C LYS A 69 -8.69 -13.88 -17.10
N LYS A 70 -9.26 -14.60 -18.04
CA LYS A 70 -10.54 -14.24 -18.64
C LYS A 70 -11.65 -14.88 -17.82
N GLU A 71 -12.60 -14.08 -17.38
CA GLU A 71 -13.82 -14.57 -16.74
C GLU A 71 -14.99 -14.35 -17.71
N GLU A 72 -15.62 -15.46 -18.11
CA GLU A 72 -16.88 -15.45 -18.83
C GLU A 72 -18.02 -15.33 -17.81
N ARG A 73 -18.99 -14.44 -18.07
CA ARG A 73 -20.21 -14.43 -17.24
C ARG A 73 -20.91 -15.77 -17.41
N ASN A 74 -21.09 -16.49 -16.30
CA ASN A 74 -22.08 -17.55 -16.23
C ASN A 74 -23.47 -16.90 -16.41
N LYS A 75 -24.06 -17.13 -17.60
CA LYS A 75 -25.42 -16.76 -18.07
C LYS A 75 -25.49 -15.48 -18.91
N GLY A 76 -25.61 -15.70 -20.23
CA GLY A 76 -26.21 -14.78 -21.20
C GLY A 76 -25.24 -13.78 -21.83
N ALA A 77 -24.87 -14.02 -23.10
CA ALA A 77 -24.24 -13.07 -24.04
C ALA A 77 -23.27 -12.04 -23.39
N GLY A 78 -22.38 -12.51 -22.52
CA GLY A 78 -21.57 -11.65 -21.66
C GLY A 78 -20.22 -11.34 -22.28
N ASN A 79 -19.88 -10.05 -22.37
CA ASN A 79 -18.52 -9.62 -22.70
C ASN A 79 -17.50 -10.29 -21.77
N VAL A 80 -16.45 -10.87 -22.36
CA VAL A 80 -15.36 -11.48 -21.60
C VAL A 80 -14.63 -10.38 -20.83
N HIS A 81 -14.59 -10.49 -19.50
CA HIS A 81 -13.85 -9.54 -18.67
C HIS A 81 -12.48 -10.12 -18.32
N THR A 82 -11.45 -9.28 -18.43
CA THR A 82 -10.10 -9.65 -17.97
C THR A 82 -9.97 -9.26 -16.51
N LEU A 83 -9.62 -10.24 -15.68
CA LEU A 83 -9.27 -10.04 -14.29
C LEU A 83 -7.74 -9.99 -14.17
N TYR A 84 -7.27 -9.15 -13.25
CA TYR A 84 -5.85 -8.91 -12.97
C TYR A 84 -5.58 -9.33 -11.54
N ASN A 85 -4.55 -10.14 -11.29
CA ASN A 85 -4.20 -10.51 -9.91
C ASN A 85 -3.54 -9.33 -9.17
N GLY A 86 -3.44 -9.42 -7.85
CA GLY A 86 -2.83 -8.37 -7.02
C GLY A 86 -1.42 -7.97 -7.45
N ALA A 87 -0.58 -8.93 -7.82
CA ALA A 87 0.76 -8.65 -8.36
C ALA A 87 0.69 -7.78 -9.63
N PHE A 88 -0.22 -8.07 -10.56
CA PHE A 88 -0.40 -7.28 -11.77
C PHE A 88 -0.80 -5.83 -11.45
N VAL A 89 -1.79 -5.64 -10.57
CA VAL A 89 -2.25 -4.28 -10.21
C VAL A 89 -1.13 -3.50 -9.51
N GLU A 90 -0.37 -4.14 -8.63
CA GLU A 90 0.80 -3.54 -7.98
C GLU A 90 1.93 -3.22 -8.97
N ALA A 91 2.10 -4.02 -10.02
CA ALA A 91 3.09 -3.76 -11.08
C ALA A 91 2.86 -2.42 -11.79
N LEU A 92 1.60 -1.97 -11.87
CA LEU A 92 1.21 -0.75 -12.59
C LEU A 92 1.62 0.53 -11.87
N ILE A 93 1.91 0.47 -10.57
CA ILE A 93 2.26 1.63 -9.77
C ILE A 93 3.70 2.03 -10.11
N PRO A 94 3.94 3.22 -10.68
CA PRO A 94 5.27 3.75 -10.87
C PRO A 94 5.94 3.94 -9.52
N ASN A 95 7.25 3.71 -9.45
CA ASN A 95 7.96 3.80 -8.18
C ASN A 95 7.90 5.21 -7.57
N GLU A 96 7.86 6.26 -8.39
CA GLU A 96 7.67 7.65 -7.96
C GLU A 96 6.40 7.87 -7.14
N HIS A 97 5.34 7.09 -7.41
CA HIS A 97 4.07 7.16 -6.69
C HIS A 97 4.03 6.33 -5.41
N LEU A 98 5.08 5.55 -5.14
CA LEU A 98 5.20 4.80 -3.90
C LEU A 98 5.77 5.66 -2.76
N TYR A 99 6.44 6.78 -3.06
CA TYR A 99 7.14 7.59 -2.06
C TYR A 99 6.48 8.94 -1.85
N ASN A 100 6.60 9.50 -0.64
CA ASN A 100 6.21 10.89 -0.40
C ASN A 100 7.22 11.84 -1.08
N GLN A 101 6.77 12.98 -1.62
CA GLN A 101 7.62 13.97 -2.31
C GLN A 101 8.85 14.44 -1.51
N ASN A 102 8.79 14.37 -0.17
CA ASN A 102 9.93 14.68 0.68
C ASN A 102 10.97 13.55 0.77
N GLU A 103 10.57 12.29 0.60
CA GLU A 103 11.47 11.11 0.55
C GLU A 103 12.13 10.95 -0.82
N ILE A 104 11.47 11.44 -1.90
CA ILE A 104 11.96 11.42 -3.29
C ILE A 104 13.33 12.10 -3.43
N LYS A 105 13.64 13.14 -2.64
CA LYS A 105 14.95 13.82 -2.70
C LYS A 105 16.13 12.93 -2.33
N SER A 106 15.95 12.00 -1.40
CA SER A 106 16.95 10.98 -1.01
C SER A 106 16.99 9.79 -1.97
N LEU A 107 15.95 9.62 -2.80
CA LEU A 107 15.76 8.48 -3.70
C LEU A 107 16.11 8.76 -5.16
N LYS A 108 16.67 9.93 -5.51
CA LYS A 108 17.20 10.23 -6.86
C LYS A 108 18.20 9.19 -7.41
N LEU A 109 18.78 8.37 -6.53
CA LEU A 109 19.60 7.21 -6.90
C LEU A 109 18.77 6.02 -7.42
N ILE A 110 17.53 5.84 -6.95
CA ILE A 110 16.58 4.81 -7.40
C ILE A 110 15.93 5.21 -8.74
N GLU A 111 15.62 6.50 -8.95
CA GLU A 111 15.10 7.01 -10.24
C GLU A 111 16.02 6.66 -11.43
N LYS A 112 17.35 6.69 -11.25
CA LYS A 112 18.31 6.26 -12.27
C LYS A 112 18.20 4.78 -12.64
N PHE A 113 17.76 3.93 -11.72
CA PHE A 113 17.57 2.50 -11.98
C PHE A 113 16.25 2.19 -12.71
N ASP A 114 15.18 2.96 -12.45
CA ASP A 114 13.91 2.80 -13.19
C ASP A 114 13.97 3.35 -14.63
N GLU A 115 14.73 4.43 -14.89
CA GLU A 115 15.04 4.83 -16.27
C GLU A 115 15.84 3.75 -17.02
N TYR A 116 16.71 3.04 -16.30
CA TYR A 116 17.46 1.90 -16.81
C TYR A 116 16.57 0.69 -17.13
N ASP A 117 15.48 0.47 -16.38
CA ASP A 117 14.52 -0.63 -16.60
C ASP A 117 13.68 -0.41 -17.90
N ILE A 118 13.61 0.84 -18.40
CA ILE A 118 12.77 1.25 -19.54
C ILE A 118 13.56 1.56 -20.81
N LYS A 119 14.85 1.94 -20.75
CA LYS A 119 15.63 2.27 -21.96
C LYS A 119 16.93 1.49 -22.09
N ASP A 120 17.01 0.74 -23.19
CA ASP A 120 18.21 0.36 -23.93
C ASP A 120 19.38 -0.27 -23.15
N TRP A 121 19.27 -0.60 -21.86
CA TRP A 121 20.41 -1.13 -21.09
C TRP A 121 20.95 -2.43 -21.69
N LYS A 122 20.08 -3.31 -22.21
CA LYS A 122 20.50 -4.52 -22.93
C LYS A 122 21.28 -4.17 -24.20
N LYS A 123 20.89 -3.11 -24.88
CA LYS A 123 21.53 -2.62 -26.09
C LYS A 123 22.85 -1.91 -25.76
N ASN A 124 22.87 -1.01 -24.79
CA ASN A 124 24.07 -0.32 -24.32
C ASN A 124 25.10 -1.32 -23.78
N LEU A 125 24.67 -2.28 -22.95
CA LEU A 125 25.53 -3.35 -22.46
C LEU A 125 26.05 -4.21 -23.62
N LYS A 126 25.21 -4.52 -24.61
CA LYS A 126 25.63 -5.23 -25.81
C LYS A 126 26.68 -4.44 -26.59
N ASP A 127 26.47 -3.15 -26.81
CA ASP A 127 27.35 -2.28 -27.59
C ASP A 127 28.69 -2.08 -26.85
N ASP A 128 28.66 -1.89 -25.52
CA ASP A 128 29.84 -1.78 -24.66
C ASP A 128 30.63 -3.10 -24.64
N LEU A 129 29.96 -4.23 -24.43
CA LEU A 129 30.60 -5.55 -24.46
C LEU A 129 31.15 -5.86 -25.85
N ASP A 130 30.42 -5.54 -26.92
CA ASP A 130 30.86 -5.76 -28.29
C ASP A 130 32.14 -4.97 -28.57
N SER A 131 32.19 -3.69 -28.19
CA SER A 131 33.38 -2.84 -28.28
C SER A 131 34.56 -3.40 -27.47
N LEU A 132 34.32 -3.80 -26.22
CA LEU A 132 35.34 -4.28 -25.29
C LEU A 132 35.91 -5.65 -25.68
N LEU A 133 35.07 -6.51 -26.29
CA LEU A 133 35.44 -7.86 -26.71
C LEU A 133 35.96 -7.90 -28.16
N THR A 134 35.71 -6.89 -28.99
CA THR A 134 36.21 -6.80 -30.38
C THR A 134 37.70 -7.10 -30.53
N PRO A 135 38.61 -6.58 -29.68
CA PRO A 135 40.04 -6.88 -29.78
C PRO A 135 40.38 -8.36 -29.57
N TYR A 136 39.55 -9.10 -28.83
CA TYR A 136 39.78 -10.50 -28.43
C TYR A 136 39.13 -11.51 -29.39
N PHE A 137 38.15 -11.09 -30.19
CA PHE A 137 37.38 -11.97 -31.08
C PHE A 137 37.87 -12.01 -32.53
N ASN A 138 39.00 -11.39 -32.87
CA ASN A 138 39.59 -11.45 -34.22
C ASN A 138 39.84 -12.89 -34.74
N THR A 139 39.85 -13.90 -33.87
CA THR A 139 40.03 -15.32 -34.23
C THR A 139 38.78 -16.18 -34.01
N TYR A 140 37.77 -15.68 -33.28
CA TYR A 140 36.55 -16.41 -32.88
C TYR A 140 35.27 -15.62 -33.21
N GLU A 141 35.32 -14.81 -34.27
CA GLU A 141 34.26 -13.88 -34.68
C GLU A 141 32.87 -14.54 -34.80
N ARG A 142 32.85 -15.83 -35.12
CA ARG A 142 31.65 -16.65 -35.26
C ARG A 142 30.94 -16.93 -33.92
N ASP A 143 31.68 -16.98 -32.81
CA ASP A 143 31.17 -17.31 -31.47
C ASP A 143 30.82 -16.06 -30.65
N LYS A 144 31.34 -14.89 -31.06
CA LYS A 144 31.08 -13.58 -30.42
C LYS A 144 29.60 -13.31 -30.16
N PRO A 145 28.65 -13.54 -31.09
CA PRO A 145 27.23 -13.27 -30.85
C PRO A 145 26.63 -14.17 -29.75
N TYR A 146 27.07 -15.43 -29.67
CA TYR A 146 26.61 -16.38 -28.66
C TYR A 146 27.10 -15.98 -27.27
N ILE A 147 28.38 -15.65 -27.14
CA ILE A 147 28.99 -15.23 -25.87
C ILE A 147 28.36 -13.92 -25.37
N LEU A 148 28.13 -12.95 -26.27
CA LEU A 148 27.40 -11.72 -25.92
C LEU A 148 25.99 -12.02 -25.42
N SER A 149 25.27 -12.93 -26.08
CA SER A 149 23.92 -13.32 -25.67
C SER A 149 23.92 -13.96 -24.28
N GLU A 150 24.84 -14.88 -24.03
CA GLU A 150 24.94 -15.61 -22.76
C GLU A 150 25.28 -14.69 -21.59
N ILE A 151 26.18 -13.71 -21.78
CA ILE A 151 26.50 -12.69 -20.77
C ILE A 151 25.29 -11.79 -20.49
N ILE A 152 24.59 -11.34 -21.55
CA ILE A 152 23.39 -10.51 -21.39
C ILE A 152 22.30 -11.27 -20.64
N GLU A 153 22.13 -12.56 -20.94
CA GLU A 153 21.17 -13.44 -20.27
C GLU A 153 21.54 -13.63 -18.80
N TYR A 154 22.80 -13.94 -18.49
CA TYR A 154 23.30 -14.07 -17.12
C TYR A 154 23.10 -12.77 -16.29
N VAL A 155 23.42 -11.62 -16.88
CA VAL A 155 23.21 -10.31 -16.23
C VAL A 155 21.73 -10.03 -16.02
N SER A 156 20.90 -10.34 -17.01
CA SER A 156 19.44 -10.19 -16.94
C SER A 156 18.84 -11.08 -15.84
N ASP A 157 19.35 -12.29 -15.67
CA ASP A 157 18.86 -13.25 -14.69
C ASP A 157 19.40 -13.00 -13.29
N SER A 158 20.65 -12.57 -13.15
CA SER A 158 21.26 -12.34 -11.82
C SER A 158 20.90 -10.97 -11.26
N ILE A 159 21.16 -9.90 -12.03
CA ILE A 159 20.97 -8.52 -11.58
C ILE A 159 19.51 -8.11 -11.74
N GLY A 160 18.90 -8.47 -12.87
CA GLY A 160 17.50 -8.20 -13.11
C GLY A 160 16.63 -8.82 -12.02
N ASN A 161 16.65 -10.14 -11.83
CA ASN A 161 15.76 -10.77 -10.85
C ASN A 161 15.97 -10.26 -9.42
N TYR A 162 17.20 -9.97 -9.01
CA TYR A 162 17.49 -9.36 -7.71
C TYR A 162 16.84 -7.98 -7.57
N TYR A 163 16.93 -7.14 -8.61
CA TYR A 163 16.27 -5.83 -8.64
C TYR A 163 14.75 -5.93 -8.52
N TYR A 164 14.10 -6.82 -9.29
CA TYR A 164 12.64 -7.00 -9.21
C TYR A 164 12.19 -7.51 -7.84
N SER A 165 12.99 -8.38 -7.21
CA SER A 165 12.75 -8.83 -5.83
C SER A 165 12.79 -7.68 -4.83
N LEU A 166 13.85 -6.85 -4.86
CA LEU A 166 13.97 -5.67 -4.01
C LEU A 166 12.84 -4.65 -4.25
N LYS A 167 12.48 -4.44 -5.52
CA LYS A 167 11.36 -3.57 -5.92
C LYS A 167 10.03 -4.07 -5.34
N GLY A 168 9.78 -5.38 -5.38
CA GLY A 168 8.61 -5.99 -4.75
C GLY A 168 8.59 -5.83 -3.23
N GLN A 169 9.72 -6.08 -2.56
CA GLN A 169 9.84 -5.90 -1.10
C GLN A 169 9.57 -4.45 -0.68
N ASN A 170 10.10 -3.47 -1.41
CA ASN A 170 9.84 -2.06 -1.15
C ASN A 170 8.35 -1.70 -1.29
N LYS A 171 7.66 -2.21 -2.32
CA LYS A 171 6.20 -1.99 -2.50
C LYS A 171 5.38 -2.50 -1.32
N ILE A 172 5.80 -3.61 -0.72
CA ILE A 172 5.15 -4.19 0.46
C ILE A 172 5.40 -3.35 1.70
N LEU A 173 6.65 -2.93 1.94
CA LEU A 173 7.00 -2.10 3.09
C LEU A 173 6.24 -0.77 3.08
N ILE A 174 6.15 -0.13 1.91
CA ILE A 174 5.39 1.11 1.73
C ILE A 174 3.91 0.89 2.04
N ARG A 175 3.33 -0.25 1.67
CA ARG A 175 1.97 -0.60 2.06
C ARG A 175 1.80 -0.71 3.57
N LYS A 176 2.69 -1.46 4.22
CA LYS A 176 2.65 -1.65 5.68
C LYS A 176 2.72 -0.29 6.39
N ASN A 177 3.56 0.63 5.90
CA ASN A 177 3.62 2.00 6.43
C ASN A 177 2.30 2.76 6.24
N LEU A 178 1.67 2.70 5.07
CA LEU A 178 0.37 3.37 4.83
C LEU A 178 -0.74 2.79 5.72
N ASP A 179 -0.80 1.47 5.88
CA ASP A 179 -1.77 0.82 6.76
C ASP A 179 -1.55 1.25 8.24
N LEU A 180 -0.30 1.37 8.67
CA LEU A 180 0.06 1.92 9.99
C LEU A 180 -0.35 3.40 10.14
N GLU A 181 -0.13 4.24 9.12
CA GLU A 181 -0.56 5.64 9.15
C GLU A 181 -2.08 5.77 9.34
N ASP A 182 -2.85 4.93 8.64
CA ASP A 182 -4.31 4.94 8.74
C ASP A 182 -4.79 4.42 10.11
N GLN A 183 -4.13 3.42 10.68
CA GLN A 183 -4.37 3.00 12.07
C GLN A 183 -4.08 4.12 13.06
N VAL A 184 -2.96 4.84 12.90
CA VAL A 184 -2.60 5.98 13.75
C VAL A 184 -3.66 7.09 13.66
N LYS A 185 -4.14 7.42 12.46
CA LYS A 185 -5.23 8.41 12.28
C LYS A 185 -6.51 7.97 12.98
N HIS A 186 -6.90 6.70 12.82
CA HIS A 186 -8.09 6.15 13.47
C HIS A 186 -7.98 6.23 15.00
N LEU A 187 -6.88 5.77 15.58
CA LEU A 187 -6.62 5.84 17.03
C LEU A 187 -6.57 7.29 17.54
N THR A 188 -6.00 8.20 16.74
CA THR A 188 -6.00 9.64 17.05
C THR A 188 -7.42 10.20 17.09
N GLY A 189 -8.27 9.81 16.13
CA GLY A 189 -9.69 10.17 16.14
C GLY A 189 -10.42 9.65 17.37
N GLN A 190 -10.19 8.39 17.75
CA GLN A 190 -10.76 7.82 18.98
C GLN A 190 -10.30 8.57 20.23
N LYS A 191 -9.01 8.92 20.32
CA LYS A 191 -8.46 9.73 21.42
C LYS A 191 -9.19 11.07 21.55
N TYR A 192 -9.42 11.77 20.44
CA TYR A 192 -10.17 13.03 20.48
C TYR A 192 -11.63 12.83 20.93
N GLY A 193 -12.32 11.79 20.45
CA GLY A 193 -13.67 11.47 20.92
C GLY A 193 -13.75 11.16 22.42
N ILE A 194 -12.73 10.49 22.97
CA ILE A 194 -12.63 10.25 24.42
C ILE A 194 -12.40 11.57 25.18
N LEU A 195 -11.54 12.46 24.67
CA LEU A 195 -11.29 13.76 25.28
C LEU A 195 -12.56 14.64 25.31
N ASP A 196 -13.32 14.66 24.22
CA ASP A 196 -14.60 15.39 24.15
C ASP A 196 -15.60 14.83 25.16
N SER A 197 -15.69 13.50 25.26
CA SER A 197 -16.56 12.84 26.24
C SER A 197 -16.16 13.17 27.69
N TYR A 198 -14.85 13.21 27.96
CA TYR A 198 -14.32 13.59 29.27
C TYR A 198 -14.67 15.04 29.63
N GLN A 199 -14.56 15.97 28.68
CA GLN A 199 -14.97 17.36 28.88
C GLN A 199 -16.47 17.48 29.20
N GLN A 200 -17.33 16.74 28.48
CA GLN A 200 -18.77 16.73 28.75
C GLN A 200 -19.08 16.22 30.16
N LEU A 201 -18.37 15.18 30.63
CA LEU A 201 -18.52 14.67 31.99
C LEU A 201 -18.06 15.70 33.04
N ASP A 202 -16.97 16.42 32.79
CA ASP A 202 -16.50 17.49 33.68
C ASP A 202 -17.53 18.64 33.77
N TYR A 203 -18.15 19.03 32.65
CA TYR A 203 -19.25 20.01 32.66
C TYR A 203 -20.46 19.52 33.47
N ALA A 204 -20.92 18.29 33.22
CA ALA A 204 -22.04 17.71 33.95
C ALA A 204 -21.75 17.62 35.46
N ARG A 205 -20.51 17.25 35.83
CA ARG A 205 -20.06 17.22 37.22
C ARG A 205 -20.10 18.60 37.87
N ALA A 206 -19.64 19.63 37.18
CA ALA A 206 -19.69 21.00 37.69
C ALA A 206 -21.14 21.45 37.93
N GLU A 207 -22.03 21.17 36.96
CA GLU A 207 -23.45 21.51 37.06
C GLU A 207 -24.14 20.83 38.26
N ILE A 208 -23.92 19.51 38.43
CA ILE A 208 -24.45 18.76 39.58
C ILE A 208 -23.93 19.34 40.90
N THR A 209 -22.64 19.70 40.95
CA THR A 209 -22.03 20.28 42.16
C THR A 209 -22.67 21.61 42.54
N ASP A 210 -22.96 22.46 41.55
CA ASP A 210 -23.61 23.74 41.79
C ASP A 210 -25.08 23.57 42.18
N GLN A 211 -25.79 22.62 41.57
CA GLN A 211 -27.16 22.27 41.98
C GLN A 211 -27.21 21.81 43.44
N ILE A 212 -26.28 20.95 43.88
CA ILE A 212 -26.18 20.51 45.27
C ILE A 212 -25.99 21.70 46.21
N LYS A 213 -25.08 22.63 45.91
CA LYS A 213 -24.86 23.83 46.73
C LYS A 213 -26.10 24.72 46.82
N ILE A 214 -26.88 24.83 45.74
CA ILE A 214 -28.14 25.58 45.73
C ILE A 214 -29.16 24.89 46.64
N MET A 215 -29.32 23.57 46.53
CA MET A 215 -30.22 22.81 47.40
C MET A 215 -29.82 22.92 48.87
N GLU A 216 -28.54 22.78 49.21
CA GLU A 216 -28.03 22.95 50.57
C GLU A 216 -28.38 24.33 51.15
N LYS A 217 -28.19 25.40 50.36
CA LYS A 217 -28.58 26.76 50.77
C LYS A 217 -30.08 26.89 51.01
N ASN A 218 -30.90 26.31 50.13
CA ASN A 218 -32.36 26.35 50.26
C ASN A 218 -32.83 25.61 51.51
N ILE A 219 -32.29 24.41 51.76
CA ILE A 219 -32.59 23.62 52.97
C ILE A 219 -32.20 24.40 54.23
N ILE A 220 -31.00 25.00 54.27
CA ILE A 220 -30.57 25.82 55.42
C ILE A 220 -31.51 27.01 55.63
N LYS A 221 -31.97 27.64 54.54
CA LYS A 221 -32.92 28.76 54.61
C LYS A 221 -34.27 28.31 55.17
N GLU A 222 -34.84 27.22 54.66
CA GLU A 222 -36.11 26.66 55.16
C GLU A 222 -36.03 26.26 56.64
N ILE A 223 -34.91 25.67 57.08
CA ILE A 223 -34.70 25.34 58.50
C ILE A 223 -34.71 26.60 59.35
N LYS A 224 -34.03 27.67 58.93
CA LYS A 224 -34.02 28.95 59.67
C LYS A 224 -35.40 29.59 59.74
N GLU A 225 -36.10 29.67 58.62
CA GLU A 225 -37.46 30.22 58.55
C GLU A 225 -38.44 29.45 59.46
N ASN A 226 -38.32 28.12 59.52
CA ASN A 226 -39.13 27.29 60.41
C ASN A 226 -38.73 27.41 61.90
N MET A 227 -37.48 27.74 62.23
CA MET A 227 -37.08 27.99 63.62
C MET A 227 -37.51 29.38 64.12
N ASP A 228 -37.48 30.38 63.25
CA ASP A 228 -37.87 31.76 63.58
C ASP A 228 -39.41 31.92 63.72
N GLY A 229 -40.20 31.04 63.10
CA GLY A 229 -41.66 30.99 63.20
C GLY A 229 -42.24 30.25 64.41
N VAL A 230 -41.41 29.79 65.35
CA VAL A 230 -41.82 29.00 66.55
C VAL A 230 -41.84 29.86 67.84
N GLN A 231 -41.93 31.20 67.73
CA GLN A 231 -42.22 32.09 68.86
C GLN A 231 -43.73 32.26 69.10
#